data_AF-A0A9D9SD23-F1
#
_entry.id   AF-A0A9D9SD23-F1
#
_cell.length_a   1.000
_cell.length_b   1.000
_cell.length_c   1.000
_cell.angle_alpha   90.00
_cell.angle_beta   90.00
_cell.angle_gamma   90.00
#
_symmetry.space_group_name_H-M   'P 1'
#
loop_
_entity.id
_entity.type
_entity.pdbx_description
1 polymer ?
#
loop_
_entity_poly.entity_id
_entity_poly.type
_entity_poly.pdbx_seq_one_letter_code
_entity_poly.pdbx_strand_id
1 'polypeptide(L)'
;MQDLNSNAIEVVDTAGGPLVPQAAETALLNRRERVGFWLTHRMNLGAMKRLMTFCQRHIGSLWIYLATYNLMYVFGIENVENADVDTPIVLVANHRSFFDMYTVSSVLFRRLDRPITLYFPVRAKFFYTSPIGWLVNLVMGWFSMYPP
;
A
#
# COMPACT_ATOMS: atom_id res chain seq x y z
N MET A 1 43.11 -4.66 4.15
CA MET A 1 42.08 -3.80 3.52
C MET A 1 41.46 -4.64 2.43
N GLN A 2 40.29 -5.20 2.70
CA GLN A 2 39.58 -6.10 1.80
C GLN A 2 38.53 -5.26 1.08
N ASP A 3 38.61 -5.22 -0.24
CA ASP A 3 37.70 -4.47 -1.10
C ASP A 3 36.26 -4.92 -0.85
N LEU A 4 35.47 -4.05 -0.24
CA LEU A 4 34.01 -4.17 -0.13
C LEU A 4 33.45 -3.90 -1.53
N ASN A 5 33.56 -4.92 -2.37
CA ASN A 5 33.02 -4.91 -3.72
C ASN A 5 31.52 -4.62 -3.65
N SER A 6 31.13 -3.63 -4.44
CA SER A 6 29.79 -3.13 -4.65
C SER A 6 28.80 -4.27 -4.85
N ASN A 7 27.97 -4.54 -3.85
CA ASN A 7 26.62 -5.04 -4.10
C ASN A 7 25.83 -3.88 -4.69
N ALA A 8 26.07 -3.58 -5.97
CA ALA A 8 25.18 -2.74 -6.74
C ALA A 8 23.82 -3.44 -6.69
N ILE A 9 22.88 -2.88 -5.93
CA ILE A 9 21.48 -3.22 -6.04
C ILE A 9 21.15 -2.94 -7.50
N GLU A 10 20.93 -3.99 -8.27
CA GLU A 10 20.50 -3.88 -9.65
C GLU A 10 19.15 -3.17 -9.62
N VAL A 11 19.18 -1.86 -9.86
CA VAL A 11 17.97 -1.07 -10.02
C VAL A 11 17.37 -1.57 -11.31
N VAL A 12 16.42 -2.51 -11.20
CA VAL A 12 15.62 -2.96 -12.33
C VAL A 12 14.91 -1.71 -12.83
N ASP A 13 15.40 -1.18 -13.95
CA ASP A 13 14.78 -0.07 -14.66
C ASP A 13 13.45 -0.56 -15.23
N THR A 14 12.41 -0.45 -14.40
CA THR A 14 11.03 -0.77 -14.78
C THR A 14 10.54 0.34 -15.69
N ALA A 15 10.84 0.21 -16.98
CA ALA A 15 10.33 1.08 -18.03
C ALA A 15 8.80 1.20 -17.95
N GLY A 16 8.33 2.33 -17.39
CA GLY A 16 7.04 2.99 -17.62
C GLY A 16 5.71 2.27 -17.30
N GLY A 17 5.71 0.99 -16.94
CA GLY A 17 4.49 0.19 -16.77
C GLY A 17 4.36 -0.46 -15.38
N PRO A 18 3.13 -0.82 -14.96
CA PRO A 18 2.94 -1.56 -13.72
C PRO A 18 3.60 -2.94 -13.82
N LEU A 19 4.25 -3.38 -12.74
CA LEU A 19 4.79 -4.72 -12.63
C LEU A 19 3.65 -5.75 -12.69
N VAL A 20 3.67 -6.61 -13.72
CA VAL A 20 2.70 -7.69 -13.91
C VAL A 20 3.42 -9.02 -13.74
N PRO A 21 2.87 -9.98 -12.95
CA PRO A 21 3.49 -11.29 -12.79
C PRO A 21 3.58 -12.05 -14.11
N GLN A 22 4.65 -12.83 -14.25
CA GLN A 22 4.86 -13.70 -15.40
C GLN A 22 3.81 -14.81 -15.45
N ALA A 23 3.59 -15.39 -16.64
CA ALA A 23 2.64 -16.49 -16.82
C ALA A 23 2.93 -17.67 -15.88
N ALA A 24 4.22 -18.00 -15.66
CA ALA A 24 4.64 -19.05 -14.75
C ALA A 24 4.24 -18.77 -13.28
N GLU A 25 4.33 -17.52 -12.82
CA GLU A 25 3.98 -17.13 -11.45
C GLU A 25 2.45 -17.20 -11.25
N THR A 26 1.67 -16.78 -12.23
CA THR A 26 0.20 -16.87 -12.16
C THR A 26 -0.34 -18.30 -12.28
N ALA A 27 0.44 -19.21 -12.87
CA ALA A 27 0.08 -20.63 -13.00
C ALA A 27 0.07 -21.35 -11.64
N LEU A 28 0.86 -20.87 -10.67
CA LEU A 28 0.90 -21.39 -9.29
C LEU A 28 -0.38 -21.07 -8.50
N LEU A 29 -1.16 -20.08 -8.94
CA LEU A 29 -2.36 -19.63 -8.24
C LEU A 29 -3.58 -20.47 -8.62
N ASN A 30 -4.37 -20.86 -7.62
CA ASN A 30 -5.68 -21.44 -7.86
C ASN A 30 -6.65 -20.39 -8.43
N ARG A 31 -7.82 -20.83 -8.92
CA ARG A 31 -8.78 -19.94 -9.60
C ARG A 31 -9.22 -18.75 -8.73
N ARG A 32 -9.43 -18.96 -7.42
CA ARG A 32 -9.87 -17.90 -6.50
C ARG A 32 -8.76 -16.91 -6.20
N GLU A 33 -7.56 -17.40 -5.94
CA GLU A 33 -6.35 -16.60 -5.76
C GLU A 33 -6.10 -15.72 -6.99
N ARG A 34 -6.25 -16.28 -8.19
CA ARG A 34 -6.11 -15.53 -9.45
C ARG A 34 -7.14 -14.43 -9.58
N VAL A 35 -8.41 -14.71 -9.28
CA VAL A 35 -9.47 -13.68 -9.32
C VAL A 35 -9.21 -12.57 -8.30
N GLY A 36 -8.87 -12.93 -7.05
CA GLY A 36 -8.58 -11.94 -6.00
C GLY A 36 -7.35 -11.10 -6.30
N PHE A 37 -6.31 -11.70 -6.88
CA PHE A 37 -5.13 -10.99 -7.37
C PHE A 37 -5.52 -9.97 -8.44
N TRP A 38 -6.20 -10.38 -9.52
CA TRP A 38 -6.55 -9.47 -10.61
C TRP A 38 -7.55 -8.40 -10.18
N LEU A 39 -8.46 -8.70 -9.27
CA LEU A 39 -9.33 -7.70 -8.66
C LEU A 39 -8.50 -6.64 -7.94
N THR A 40 -7.61 -7.06 -7.04
CA THR A 40 -6.74 -6.15 -6.28
C THR A 40 -5.82 -5.35 -7.20
N HIS A 41 -5.21 -6.01 -8.19
CA HIS A 41 -4.37 -5.38 -9.20
C HIS A 41 -5.13 -4.32 -9.98
N ARG A 42 -6.32 -4.65 -10.49
CA ARG A 42 -7.16 -3.72 -11.26
C ARG A 42 -7.60 -2.50 -10.45
N MET A 43 -7.90 -2.68 -9.16
CA MET A 43 -8.26 -1.60 -8.25
C MET A 43 -7.07 -0.70 -7.92
N ASN A 44 -5.86 -1.21 -8.07
CA ASN A 44 -4.62 -0.49 -7.82
C ASN A 44 -4.01 0.19 -9.06
N LEU A 45 -4.73 0.22 -10.18
CA LEU A 45 -4.31 0.87 -11.43
C LEU A 45 -5.24 2.01 -11.87
N GLY A 46 -4.62 3.02 -12.48
CA GLY A 46 -5.28 4.09 -13.23
C GLY A 46 -6.45 4.75 -12.48
N ALA A 47 -7.60 4.85 -13.16
CA ALA A 47 -8.79 5.52 -12.60
C ALA A 47 -9.34 4.86 -11.33
N MET A 48 -9.22 3.53 -11.21
CA MET A 48 -9.70 2.83 -10.01
C MET A 48 -8.83 3.15 -8.81
N LYS A 49 -7.49 3.22 -8.98
CA LYS A 49 -6.62 3.63 -7.88
C LYS A 49 -6.94 5.04 -7.41
N ARG A 50 -7.20 5.97 -8.33
CA ARG A 50 -7.60 7.34 -7.99
C ARG A 50 -8.90 7.35 -7.17
N LEU A 51 -9.90 6.57 -7.57
CA LEU A 51 -11.15 6.43 -6.83
C LEU A 51 -10.92 5.84 -5.43
N MET A 52 -10.19 4.74 -5.33
CA MET A 52 -9.89 4.10 -4.05
C MET A 52 -9.10 5.04 -3.12
N THR A 53 -8.12 5.76 -3.66
CA THR A 53 -7.31 6.74 -2.93
C THR A 53 -8.15 7.93 -2.47
N PHE A 54 -9.12 8.38 -3.28
CA PHE A 54 -10.08 9.39 -2.87
C PHE A 54 -10.93 8.91 -1.69
N CYS A 55 -11.49 7.70 -1.76
CA CYS A 55 -12.24 7.10 -0.66
C CYS A 55 -11.37 6.96 0.61
N GLN A 56 -10.12 6.54 0.46
CA GLN A 56 -9.15 6.50 1.57
C GLN A 56 -8.89 7.87 2.17
N ARG A 57 -8.60 8.88 1.34
CA ARG A 57 -8.23 10.20 1.82
C ARG A 57 -9.37 10.86 2.57
N HIS A 58 -10.60 10.72 2.10
CA HIS A 58 -11.72 11.46 2.68
C HIS A 58 -12.54 10.65 3.68
N ILE A 59 -12.90 9.41 3.35
CA ILE A 59 -13.73 8.56 4.21
C ILE A 59 -12.83 7.79 5.17
N GLY A 60 -11.84 7.07 4.63
CA GLY A 60 -10.92 6.22 5.39
C GLY A 60 -10.16 6.96 6.47
N SER A 61 -9.50 8.07 6.09
CA SER A 61 -8.65 8.83 7.00
C SER A 61 -9.46 9.47 8.13
N LEU A 62 -10.69 9.91 7.85
CA LEU A 62 -11.54 10.62 8.78
C LEU A 62 -12.01 9.71 9.91
N TRP A 63 -12.54 8.53 9.59
CA TRP A 63 -13.02 7.63 10.64
C TRP A 63 -11.88 7.15 11.54
N ILE A 64 -10.70 6.86 10.96
CA ILE A 64 -9.50 6.50 11.73
C ILE A 64 -9.11 7.66 12.63
N TYR A 65 -9.03 8.87 12.08
CA TYR A 65 -8.67 10.04 12.85
C TYR A 65 -9.62 10.24 14.03
N LEU A 66 -10.93 10.15 13.80
CA LEU A 66 -11.91 10.28 14.89
C LEU A 66 -11.74 9.20 15.97
N ALA A 67 -11.31 8.00 15.60
CA ALA A 67 -11.04 6.92 16.54
C ALA A 67 -9.70 7.06 17.30
N THR A 68 -8.74 7.83 16.78
CA THR A 68 -7.36 7.82 17.28
C THR A 68 -6.77 9.19 17.62
N TYR A 69 -7.43 10.30 17.30
CA TYR A 69 -6.85 11.65 17.41
C TYR A 69 -6.37 12.00 18.82
N ASN A 70 -7.04 11.48 19.85
CA ASN A 70 -6.69 11.68 21.26
C ASN A 70 -5.60 10.71 21.77
N LEU A 71 -5.19 9.75 20.96
CA LEU A 71 -4.19 8.72 21.31
C LEU A 71 -2.89 8.87 20.51
N MET A 72 -2.88 9.67 19.43
CA MET A 72 -1.76 9.74 18.50
C MET A 72 -0.85 10.93 18.76
N TYR A 73 0.43 10.63 18.93
CA TYR A 73 1.52 11.59 18.81
C TYR A 73 2.26 11.33 17.50
N VAL A 74 2.46 12.38 16.70
CA VAL A 74 3.12 12.32 15.40
C VAL A 74 4.36 13.18 15.45
N PHE A 75 5.49 12.60 15.08
CA PHE A 75 6.80 13.26 15.02
C PHE A 75 7.44 12.96 13.67
N GLY A 76 8.24 13.89 13.13
CA GLY A 76 9.03 13.64 11.93
C GLY A 76 8.23 13.62 10.63
N ILE A 77 7.02 14.19 10.59
CA ILE A 77 6.19 14.23 9.38
C ILE A 77 6.82 15.10 8.29
N GLU A 78 7.60 16.10 8.70
CA GLU A 78 8.37 16.99 7.85
C GLU A 78 9.36 16.23 6.94
N ASN A 79 9.83 15.04 7.34
CA ASN A 79 10.67 14.21 6.49
C ASN A 79 9.91 13.71 5.26
N VAL A 80 8.63 13.43 5.41
CA VAL A 80 7.77 13.00 4.31
C VAL A 80 7.26 14.20 3.52
N GLU A 81 7.01 15.35 4.15
CA GLU A 81 6.61 16.59 3.47
C GLU A 81 7.71 17.12 2.55
N ASN A 82 8.96 17.11 3.02
CA ASN A 82 10.13 17.60 2.29
C ASN A 82 10.72 16.58 1.31
N ALA A 83 10.30 15.31 1.36
CA ALA A 83 10.74 14.32 0.39
C ALA A 83 10.26 14.69 -1.01
N ASP A 84 11.06 14.41 -2.03
CA ASP A 84 10.69 14.65 -3.42
C ASP A 84 9.38 13.90 -3.79
N VAL A 85 8.50 14.57 -4.53
CA VAL A 85 7.18 14.04 -4.93
C VAL A 85 7.30 12.93 -5.97
N ASP A 86 8.36 12.97 -6.79
CA ASP A 86 8.59 12.02 -7.88
C ASP A 86 9.37 10.78 -7.40
N THR A 87 9.85 10.81 -6.16
CA THR A 87 10.60 9.70 -5.56
C THR A 87 9.68 8.80 -4.72
N PRO A 88 9.54 7.50 -5.04
CA PRO A 88 8.77 6.57 -4.22
C PRO A 88 9.36 6.42 -2.81
N ILE A 89 8.51 6.44 -1.79
CA ILE A 89 8.91 6.31 -0.38
C ILE A 89 8.46 4.94 0.15
N VAL A 90 9.39 4.22 0.78
CA VAL A 90 9.09 2.98 1.52
C VAL A 90 9.03 3.31 3.01
N LEU A 91 7.85 3.19 3.60
CA LEU A 91 7.63 3.38 5.04
C LEU A 91 7.80 2.04 5.76
N VAL A 92 8.82 1.96 6.62
CA VAL A 92 9.11 0.78 7.42
C VAL A 92 8.64 1.04 8.85
N ALA A 93 7.74 0.20 9.35
CA ALA A 93 7.20 0.31 10.69
C ALA A 93 7.25 -1.03 11.42
N ASN A 94 7.40 -0.99 12.74
CA ASN A 94 7.22 -2.17 13.58
C ASN A 94 5.74 -2.58 13.53
N HIS A 95 5.46 -3.83 13.13
CA HIS A 95 4.11 -4.35 13.02
C HIS A 95 3.63 -4.87 14.38
N ARG A 96 2.89 -4.06 15.12
CA ARG A 96 2.25 -4.44 16.40
C ARG A 96 0.81 -4.86 16.21
N SER A 97 0.13 -4.31 15.20
CA SER A 97 -1.27 -4.65 14.94
C SER A 97 -1.64 -4.46 13.48
N PHE A 98 -2.72 -5.12 13.06
CA PHE A 98 -3.34 -4.87 11.76
C PHE A 98 -3.72 -3.39 11.56
N PHE A 99 -3.92 -2.65 12.64
CA PHE A 99 -4.38 -1.27 12.61
C PHE A 99 -3.28 -0.26 12.23
N ASP A 100 -2.01 -0.67 12.29
CA ASP A 100 -0.85 0.21 12.09
C ASP A 100 -0.87 0.89 10.70
N MET A 101 -1.26 0.15 9.66
CA MET A 101 -1.33 0.72 8.31
C MET A 101 -2.41 1.80 8.21
N TYR A 102 -3.52 1.68 8.96
CA TYR A 102 -4.60 2.66 8.90
C TYR A 102 -4.26 3.93 9.65
N THR A 103 -3.60 3.82 10.80
CA THR A 103 -3.15 5.01 11.56
C THR A 103 -2.13 5.80 10.76
N VAL A 104 -1.14 5.12 10.16
CA VAL A 104 -0.16 5.75 9.27
C VAL A 104 -0.85 6.38 8.05
N SER A 105 -1.75 5.64 7.38
CA SER A 105 -2.52 6.19 6.25
C SER A 105 -3.29 7.45 6.63
N SER A 106 -3.96 7.43 7.77
CA SER A 106 -4.76 8.57 8.25
C SER A 106 -3.90 9.79 8.48
N VAL A 107 -2.75 9.63 9.16
CA VAL A 107 -1.80 10.74 9.38
C VAL A 107 -1.32 11.29 8.05
N LEU A 108 -0.86 10.45 7.13
CA LEU A 108 -0.33 10.90 5.84
C LEU A 108 -1.40 11.61 5.00
N PHE A 109 -2.60 11.05 4.87
CA PHE A 109 -3.66 11.67 4.07
C PHE A 109 -4.19 12.98 4.66
N ARG A 110 -4.11 13.16 5.98
CA ARG A 110 -4.63 14.37 6.65
C ARG A 110 -3.59 15.46 6.87
N ARG A 111 -2.31 15.11 6.93
CA ARG A 111 -1.22 16.07 7.15
C ARG A 111 -0.55 16.50 5.84
N LEU A 112 -0.52 15.63 4.83
CA LEU A 112 0.10 15.97 3.55
C LEU A 112 -0.88 16.70 2.64
N ASP A 113 -0.50 17.90 2.21
CA ASP A 113 -1.26 18.73 1.25
C ASP A 113 -1.13 18.26 -0.20
N ARG A 114 -0.25 17.30 -0.45
CA ARG A 114 0.01 16.72 -1.77
C ARG A 114 -0.79 15.43 -2.01
N PRO A 115 -1.11 15.10 -3.28
CA PRO A 115 -1.66 13.80 -3.62
C PRO A 115 -0.61 12.72 -3.33
N ILE A 116 -1.01 11.68 -2.60
CA ILE A 116 -0.19 10.50 -2.33
C ILE A 116 -0.98 9.24 -2.66
N THR A 117 -0.26 8.19 -3.01
CA THR A 117 -0.82 6.88 -3.31
C THR A 117 -0.17 5.86 -2.38
N LEU A 118 -0.96 5.12 -1.61
CA LEU A 118 -0.45 4.17 -0.62
C LEU A 118 -0.63 2.72 -1.09
N TYR A 119 0.37 1.89 -0.83
CA TYR A 119 0.35 0.45 -1.06
C TYR A 119 0.85 -0.25 0.20
N PHE A 120 0.10 -1.25 0.67
CA PHE A 120 0.45 -2.04 1.84
C PHE A 120 0.73 -3.47 1.43
N PRO A 121 1.99 -3.91 1.35
CA PRO A 121 2.29 -5.31 1.08
C PRO A 121 1.85 -6.17 2.27
N VAL A 122 0.88 -7.05 2.04
CA VAL A 122 0.29 -7.90 3.10
C VAL A 122 0.43 -9.38 2.72
N ARG A 123 1.18 -10.14 3.51
CA ARG A 123 1.39 -11.60 3.27
C ARG A 123 0.15 -12.45 3.55
N ALA A 124 -0.81 -11.94 4.31
CA ALA A 124 -1.99 -12.71 4.69
C ALA A 124 -2.87 -13.01 3.47
N LYS A 125 -2.98 -14.30 3.11
CA LYS A 125 -3.76 -14.77 1.95
C LYS A 125 -5.25 -14.44 2.04
N PHE A 126 -5.78 -14.29 3.26
CA PHE A 126 -7.21 -14.05 3.53
C PHE A 126 -7.79 -12.93 2.65
N PHE A 127 -7.07 -11.81 2.48
CA PHE A 127 -7.53 -10.65 1.72
C PHE A 127 -7.62 -10.87 0.20
N TYR A 128 -7.17 -12.02 -0.30
CA TYR A 128 -7.11 -12.35 -1.73
C TYR A 128 -7.75 -13.69 -2.07
N THR A 129 -7.99 -14.57 -1.10
CA THR A 129 -8.53 -15.92 -1.34
C THR A 129 -9.97 -16.12 -0.89
N SER A 130 -10.51 -15.20 -0.10
CA SER A 130 -11.87 -15.27 0.44
C SER A 130 -12.71 -14.06 0.01
N PRO A 131 -13.97 -14.24 -0.43
CA PRO A 131 -14.88 -13.14 -0.71
C PRO A 131 -15.07 -12.18 0.48
N ILE A 132 -15.08 -12.73 1.70
CA ILE A 132 -15.14 -11.93 2.93
C ILE A 132 -13.86 -11.10 3.07
N GLY A 133 -12.70 -11.69 2.74
CA GLY A 133 -11.44 -10.97 2.74
C GLY A 133 -11.37 -9.85 1.70
N TRP A 134 -11.94 -10.07 0.51
CA TRP A 134 -12.08 -9.01 -0.50
C TRP A 134 -12.94 -7.86 0.00
N LEU A 135 -14.06 -8.17 0.65
CA LEU A 135 -14.94 -7.16 1.26
C LEU A 135 -14.23 -6.37 2.36
N VAL A 136 -13.49 -7.05 3.25
CA VAL A 136 -12.69 -6.37 4.30
C VAL A 136 -11.62 -5.49 3.67
N ASN A 137 -10.93 -5.95 2.63
CA ASN A 137 -9.92 -5.14 1.92
C ASN A 137 -10.56 -3.91 1.28
N LEU A 138 -11.76 -4.03 0.70
CA LEU A 138 -12.51 -2.90 0.16
C LEU A 138 -12.93 -1.91 1.27
N VAL A 139 -13.65 -2.36 2.29
CA VAL A 139 -14.26 -1.48 3.30
C VAL A 139 -13.21 -0.81 4.17
N MET A 140 -12.21 -1.57 4.62
CA MET A 140 -11.23 -1.06 5.55
C MET A 140 -10.04 -0.44 4.84
N GLY A 141 -9.55 -1.07 3.76
CA GLY A 141 -8.33 -0.69 3.07
C GLY A 141 -8.51 -0.07 1.70
N TRP A 142 -9.72 0.00 1.15
CA TRP A 142 -10.01 0.40 -0.23
C TRP A 142 -9.06 -0.27 -1.23
N PHE A 143 -8.88 -1.58 -1.10
CA PHE A 143 -7.98 -2.41 -1.90
C PHE A 143 -6.49 -2.08 -1.83
N SER A 144 -6.03 -1.23 -0.91
CA SER A 144 -4.60 -0.90 -0.82
C SER A 144 -3.75 -1.95 -0.11
N MET A 145 -4.37 -2.97 0.50
CA MET A 145 -3.62 -4.19 0.86
C MET A 145 -3.33 -4.96 -0.41
N TYR A 146 -2.06 -5.01 -0.79
CA TYR A 146 -1.59 -5.58 -2.03
C TYR A 146 -0.81 -6.90 -1.76
N PRO A 147 -1.03 -7.95 -2.56
CA PRO A 147 -0.28 -9.19 -2.40
C PRO A 147 1.20 -8.95 -2.72
N PRO A 148 2.15 -9.37 -1.85
CA PRO A 148 3.58 -9.18 -2.06
C PRO A 148 4.13 -10.06 -3.18
#